data_AF-A0A818TRS4-F1
#
_entry.id   AF-A0A818TRS4-F1
#
_cell.length_a   1.000
_cell.length_b   1.000
_cell.length_c   1.000
_cell.angle_alpha   90.00
_cell.angle_beta   90.00
_cell.angle_gamma   90.00
#
_symmetry.space_group_name_H-M   'P 1'
#
loop_
_entity.id
_entity.type
_entity.pdbx_description
1 polymer ?
#
loop_
_entity_poly.entity_id
_entity_poly.type
_entity_poly.pdbx_seq_one_letter_code
_entity_poly.pdbx_strand_id
1 'polypeptide(L)'
;MSFSLKREKILSNNCIYYGPIRFYGRRRKAPTLSTGRRSKFEEVNEEEEIRRNKRREKNRLLSKRLKEKREKILNELIQQINQLEEKQFYLQNTVEQLHSHRNQLINKLSNANKDPLLNLIYQNDVPLFFQQVDDLQFDTESLIITFTDEHSSLDEFIYNCDQE
;
A
#
# COMPACT_ATOMS: atom_id res chain seq x y z
N MET A 1 -42.56 64.90 -24.35
CA MET A 1 -41.25 64.41 -24.82
C MET A 1 -41.22 62.91 -24.69
N SER A 2 -41.28 62.19 -25.82
CA SER A 2 -41.32 60.73 -25.87
C SER A 2 -39.90 60.15 -25.87
N PHE A 3 -39.58 59.32 -24.86
CA PHE A 3 -38.33 58.57 -24.85
C PHE A 3 -38.41 57.41 -25.84
N SER A 4 -37.67 57.51 -26.94
CA SER A 4 -37.47 56.44 -27.91
C SER A 4 -36.53 55.38 -27.35
N LEU A 5 -37.08 54.27 -26.83
CA LEU A 5 -36.32 53.06 -26.50
C LEU A 5 -36.34 52.10 -27.70
N LYS A 6 -35.60 52.42 -28.76
CA LYS A 6 -35.20 51.42 -29.76
C LYS A 6 -33.86 50.82 -29.37
N ARG A 7 -33.87 49.87 -28.43
CA ARG A 7 -32.79 48.88 -28.34
C ARG A 7 -33.08 47.81 -29.38
N GLU A 8 -32.61 48.04 -30.60
CA GLU A 8 -32.55 47.00 -31.62
C GLU A 8 -31.75 45.82 -31.08
N LYS A 9 -32.45 44.71 -30.80
CA LYS A 9 -31.83 43.44 -30.45
C LYS A 9 -31.20 42.88 -31.73
N ILE A 10 -29.94 43.22 -31.96
CA ILE A 10 -29.10 42.46 -32.91
C ILE A 10 -28.87 41.08 -32.27
N LEU A 11 -29.80 40.15 -32.49
CA LEU A 11 -29.67 38.73 -32.19
C LEU A 11 -28.64 38.13 -33.17
N SER A 12 -27.35 38.25 -32.84
CA SER A 12 -26.29 37.66 -33.64
C SER A 12 -26.24 36.13 -33.46
N ASN A 13 -26.83 35.40 -34.40
CA ASN A 13 -26.40 34.17 -35.08
C ASN A 13 -25.53 33.05 -34.43
N ASN A 14 -25.16 33.07 -33.14
CA ASN A 14 -24.32 32.03 -32.52
C ASN A 14 -25.06 31.24 -31.43
N CYS A 15 -26.25 30.71 -31.75
CA CYS A 15 -26.94 29.74 -30.91
C CYS A 15 -26.57 28.33 -31.36
N ILE A 16 -25.84 27.59 -30.54
CA ILE A 16 -25.50 26.18 -30.77
C ILE A 16 -26.53 25.32 -30.02
N TYR A 17 -27.08 24.31 -30.70
CA TYR A 17 -28.06 23.39 -30.13
C TYR A 17 -27.38 22.08 -29.73
N TYR A 18 -27.65 21.63 -28.51
CA TYR A 18 -27.30 20.29 -28.03
C TYR A 18 -28.58 19.62 -27.55
N GLY A 19 -29.29 18.98 -28.48
CA GLY A 19 -30.64 18.43 -28.24
C GLY A 19 -31.65 19.54 -27.87
N PRO A 20 -32.44 19.40 -26.79
CA PRO A 20 -33.40 20.43 -26.38
C PRO A 20 -32.74 21.67 -25.76
N ILE A 21 -31.43 21.62 -25.46
CA ILE A 21 -30.69 22.70 -24.80
C ILE A 21 -30.15 23.67 -25.84
N ARG A 22 -30.37 24.97 -25.60
CA ARG A 22 -29.87 26.09 -26.41
C ARG A 22 -28.69 26.75 -25.71
N PHE A 23 -27.53 26.80 -26.37
CA PHE A 23 -26.34 27.47 -25.85
C PHE A 23 -26.04 28.73 -26.65
N TYR A 24 -26.00 29.87 -25.97
CA TYR A 24 -25.56 31.14 -26.55
C TYR A 24 -24.09 31.34 -26.20
N GLY A 25 -23.21 31.20 -27.20
CA GLY A 25 -21.79 31.47 -27.03
C GLY A 25 -21.57 32.92 -26.60
N ARG A 26 -20.69 33.13 -25.61
CA ARG A 26 -20.26 34.49 -25.26
C ARG A 26 -19.55 35.11 -26.46
N ARG A 27 -19.92 36.35 -26.81
CA ARG A 27 -19.30 37.08 -27.94
C ARG A 27 -17.83 37.41 -27.72
N ARG A 28 -17.38 37.50 -26.45
CA ARG A 28 -16.00 37.79 -26.09
C ARG A 28 -15.44 36.65 -25.26
N LYS A 29 -14.19 36.27 -25.54
CA LYS A 29 -13.43 35.33 -24.72
C LYS A 29 -13.24 35.97 -23.35
N ALA A 30 -13.79 35.35 -22.32
CA ALA A 30 -13.57 35.74 -20.94
C ALA A 30 -12.43 34.88 -20.36
N PRO A 31 -11.54 35.44 -19.53
CA PRO A 31 -10.47 34.68 -18.90
C PRO A 31 -11.03 33.59 -17.96
N THR A 32 -12.21 33.84 -17.38
CA THR A 32 -12.90 32.92 -16.47
C THR A 32 -14.34 32.65 -16.93
N LEU A 33 -14.82 31.44 -16.62
CA LEU A 33 -16.22 31.04 -16.70
C LEU A 33 -17.03 31.79 -15.63
N SER A 34 -18.36 31.78 -15.74
CA SER A 34 -19.24 32.32 -14.70
C SER A 34 -19.04 31.66 -13.33
N THR A 35 -18.46 30.45 -13.29
CA THR A 35 -18.12 29.70 -12.08
C THR A 35 -16.77 30.09 -11.46
N GLY A 36 -16.05 31.07 -12.03
CA GLY A 36 -14.70 31.45 -11.60
C GLY A 36 -13.58 30.52 -12.08
N ARG A 37 -13.90 29.36 -12.67
CA ARG A 37 -12.92 28.47 -13.32
C ARG A 37 -12.33 29.15 -14.56
N ARG A 38 -11.05 28.91 -14.86
CA ARG A 38 -10.44 29.41 -16.10
C ARG A 38 -11.17 28.90 -17.34
N SER A 39 -11.38 29.79 -18.30
CA SER A 39 -11.99 29.46 -19.58
C SER A 39 -11.03 28.65 -20.44
N LYS A 40 -11.53 27.61 -21.13
CA LYS A 40 -10.74 26.84 -22.11
C LYS A 40 -10.30 27.71 -23.30
N PHE A 41 -10.97 28.82 -23.54
CA PHE A 41 -10.71 29.75 -24.63
C PHE A 41 -9.98 31.02 -24.17
N GLU A 42 -9.34 31.00 -23.00
CA GLU A 42 -8.43 32.06 -22.58
C GLU A 42 -7.27 32.14 -23.57
N GLU A 43 -7.04 33.31 -24.16
CA GLU A 43 -5.83 33.57 -24.96
C GLU A 43 -4.67 33.76 -23.99
N VAL A 44 -3.71 32.84 -24.08
CA VAL A 44 -2.53 32.81 -23.22
C VAL A 44 -1.38 33.39 -24.03
N ASN A 45 -0.61 34.29 -23.44
CA ASN A 45 0.58 34.83 -24.12
C ASN A 45 1.60 33.71 -24.39
N GLU A 46 2.38 33.82 -25.47
CA GLU A 46 3.33 32.81 -25.92
C GLU A 46 4.35 32.44 -24.82
N GLU A 47 4.82 33.43 -24.06
CA GLU A 47 5.73 33.23 -22.92
C GLU A 47 5.11 32.39 -21.79
N GLU A 48 3.81 32.57 -21.53
CA GLU A 48 3.07 31.82 -20.52
C GLU A 48 2.80 30.39 -21.00
N GLU A 49 2.59 30.18 -22.30
CA GLU A 49 2.49 28.84 -22.90
C GLU A 49 3.80 28.06 -22.78
N ILE A 50 4.95 28.70 -23.06
CA ILE A 50 6.28 28.10 -22.87
C ILE A 50 6.49 27.69 -21.41
N ARG A 51 6.16 28.56 -20.44
CA ARG A 51 6.25 28.24 -19.00
C ARG A 51 5.36 27.07 -18.61
N ARG A 52 4.12 27.03 -19.10
CA ARG A 52 3.19 25.91 -18.86
C ARG A 52 3.73 24.60 -19.42
N ASN A 53 4.33 24.62 -20.61
CA ASN A 53 4.91 23.42 -21.22
C ASN A 53 6.12 22.91 -20.44
N LYS A 54 7.04 23.78 -20.01
CA LYS A 54 8.15 23.39 -19.12
C LYS A 54 7.65 22.76 -17.81
N ARG A 55 6.61 23.34 -17.19
CA ARG A 55 6.01 22.78 -15.97
C ARG A 55 5.38 21.40 -16.21
N ARG A 56 4.66 21.23 -17.33
CA ARG A 56 4.07 19.94 -17.72
C ARG A 56 5.15 18.90 -17.97
N GLU A 57 6.23 19.26 -18.64
CA GLU A 57 7.36 18.37 -18.90
C GLU A 57 8.03 17.92 -17.60
N LYS A 58 8.33 18.86 -16.69
CA LYS A 58 8.86 18.55 -15.35
C LYS A 58 7.91 17.62 -14.58
N ASN A 59 6.60 17.90 -14.61
CA ASN A 59 5.61 17.05 -13.94
C ASN A 59 5.52 15.64 -14.56
N ARG A 60 5.60 15.51 -15.88
CA ARG A 60 5.67 14.20 -16.56
C ARG A 60 6.90 13.42 -16.13
N LEU A 61 8.07 14.07 -16.05
CA LEU A 61 9.31 13.45 -15.61
C LEU A 61 9.20 12.97 -14.15
N LEU A 62 8.70 13.82 -13.26
CA LEU A 62 8.50 13.47 -11.85
C LEU A 62 7.49 12.31 -11.70
N SER A 63 6.39 12.35 -12.45
CA SER A 63 5.41 11.26 -12.46
C SER A 63 6.01 9.95 -12.94
N LYS A 64 6.89 9.99 -13.95
CA LYS A 64 7.60 8.80 -14.44
C LYS A 64 8.55 8.25 -13.36
N ARG A 65 9.36 9.11 -12.74
CA ARG A 65 10.26 8.72 -11.64
C ARG A 65 9.51 8.12 -10.45
N LEU A 66 8.35 8.67 -10.11
CA LEU A 66 7.52 8.14 -9.03
C LEU A 66 6.99 6.74 -9.36
N LYS A 67 6.52 6.52 -10.61
CA LYS A 67 6.11 5.20 -11.07
C LYS A 67 7.26 4.20 -11.01
N GLU A 68 8.44 4.56 -11.51
CA GLU A 68 9.65 3.72 -11.47
C GLU A 68 10.04 3.38 -10.02
N LYS A 69 10.01 4.36 -9.10
CA LYS A 69 10.29 4.14 -7.67
C LYS A 69 9.27 3.18 -7.04
N ARG A 70 7.98 3.34 -7.34
CA ARG A 70 6.91 2.47 -6.83
C ARG A 70 7.08 1.03 -7.33
N GLU A 71 7.39 0.87 -8.62
CA GLU A 71 7.65 -0.44 -9.22
C GLU A 71 8.87 -1.12 -8.59
N LYS A 72 9.95 -0.36 -8.35
CA LYS A 72 11.13 -0.88 -7.65
C LYS A 72 10.79 -1.38 -6.25
N ILE A 73 10.07 -0.60 -5.46
CA ILE A 73 9.64 -1.00 -4.10
C ILE A 73 8.77 -2.26 -4.16
N LEU A 74 7.83 -2.32 -5.11
CA LEU A 74 6.97 -3.49 -5.29
C LEU A 74 7.79 -4.74 -5.59
N ASN A 75 8.77 -4.65 -6.50
CA ASN A 75 9.65 -5.76 -6.83
C ASN A 75 10.51 -6.19 -5.64
N GLU A 76 11.03 -5.25 -4.85
CA GLU A 76 11.76 -5.55 -3.61
C GLU A 76 10.88 -6.29 -2.59
N LEU A 77 9.63 -5.85 -2.40
CA LEU A 77 8.68 -6.51 -1.52
C LEU A 77 8.35 -7.93 -1.99
N ILE A 78 8.14 -8.14 -3.30
CA ILE A 78 7.93 -9.48 -3.86
C ILE A 78 9.13 -10.39 -3.57
N GLN A 79 10.36 -9.89 -3.76
CA GLN A 79 11.56 -10.66 -3.46
C GLN A 79 11.65 -11.03 -1.98
N GLN A 80 11.31 -10.09 -1.08
CA GLN A 80 11.27 -10.34 0.36
C GLN A 80 10.23 -11.39 0.73
N ILE A 81 9.03 -11.32 0.15
CA ILE A 81 7.98 -12.34 0.35
C ILE A 81 8.50 -13.71 -0.05
N ASN A 82 9.06 -13.85 -1.26
CA ASN A 82 9.59 -15.14 -1.73
C ASN A 82 10.68 -15.69 -0.79
N GLN A 83 11.60 -14.84 -0.32
CA GLN A 83 12.63 -15.25 0.65
C GLN A 83 12.05 -15.69 1.99
N LEU A 84 10.99 -15.04 2.46
CA LEU A 84 10.31 -15.41 3.70
C LEU A 84 9.55 -16.72 3.54
N GLU A 85 8.87 -16.94 2.41
CA GLU A 85 8.19 -18.20 2.10
C GLU A 85 9.18 -19.38 2.03
N GLU A 86 10.33 -19.20 1.38
CA GLU A 86 11.40 -20.21 1.35
C GLU A 86 11.92 -20.54 2.76
N LYS A 87 12.15 -19.51 3.58
CA LYS A 87 12.58 -19.70 4.98
C LYS A 87 11.52 -20.40 5.81
N GLN A 88 10.25 -20.02 5.66
CA GLN A 88 9.14 -20.65 6.36
C GLN A 88 9.08 -22.14 6.01
N PHE A 89 9.16 -22.47 4.72
CA PHE A 89 9.18 -23.86 4.24
C PHE A 89 10.36 -24.65 4.83
N TYR A 90 11.57 -24.06 4.82
CA TYR A 90 12.75 -24.70 5.40
C TYR A 90 12.59 -24.97 6.90
N LEU A 91 12.09 -23.98 7.66
CA LEU A 91 11.89 -24.11 9.10
C LEU A 91 10.81 -25.15 9.42
N GLN A 92 9.71 -25.17 8.67
CA GLN A 92 8.64 -26.15 8.83
C GLN A 92 9.17 -27.59 8.63
N ASN A 93 9.93 -27.83 7.56
CA ASN A 93 10.57 -29.13 7.33
C ASN A 93 11.52 -29.52 8.48
N THR A 94 12.28 -28.55 8.99
CA THR A 94 13.21 -28.79 10.10
C THR A 94 12.47 -29.18 11.37
N VAL A 95 11.36 -28.50 11.67
CA VAL A 95 10.48 -28.81 12.81
C VAL A 95 9.91 -30.23 12.66
N GLU A 96 9.40 -30.59 11.47
CA GLU A 96 8.89 -31.93 11.19
C GLU A 96 9.96 -33.02 11.37
N GLN A 97 11.18 -32.78 10.90
CA GLN A 97 12.32 -33.69 11.09
C GLN A 97 12.66 -33.87 12.58
N LEU A 98 12.70 -32.78 13.35
CA LEU A 98 12.97 -32.81 14.78
C LEU A 98 11.87 -33.54 15.55
N HIS A 99 10.60 -33.33 15.21
CA HIS A 99 9.48 -34.08 15.79
C HIS A 99 9.56 -35.56 15.48
N SER A 100 9.88 -35.92 14.23
CA SER A 100 10.10 -37.32 13.83
C SER A 100 11.22 -37.96 14.65
N HIS A 101 12.36 -37.27 14.78
CA HIS A 101 13.49 -37.77 15.57
C HIS A 101 13.16 -37.88 17.07
N ARG A 102 12.47 -36.89 17.65
CA ARG A 102 11.96 -36.94 19.03
C ARG A 102 11.08 -38.18 19.22
N ASN A 103 10.11 -38.40 18.33
CA ASN A 103 9.20 -39.54 18.43
C ASN A 103 9.94 -40.88 18.30
N GLN A 104 10.94 -40.97 17.42
CA GLN A 104 11.79 -42.16 17.32
C GLN A 104 12.55 -42.43 18.61
N LEU A 105 13.12 -41.39 19.24
CA LEU A 105 13.84 -41.53 20.51
C LEU A 105 12.89 -41.92 21.65
N ILE A 106 11.72 -41.30 21.74
CA ILE A 106 10.67 -41.67 22.72
C ILE A 106 10.26 -43.14 22.53
N ASN A 107 10.07 -43.59 21.30
CA ASN A 107 9.73 -44.99 21.01
C ASN A 107 10.86 -45.96 21.38
N LYS A 108 12.13 -45.58 21.16
CA LYS A 108 13.28 -46.39 21.60
C LYS A 108 13.36 -46.48 23.12
N LEU A 109 13.16 -45.35 23.81
CA LEU A 109 13.12 -45.28 25.29
C LEU A 109 11.96 -46.10 25.86
N SER A 110 10.76 -45.97 25.31
CA SER A 110 9.59 -46.71 25.77
C SER A 110 9.74 -48.22 25.56
N ASN A 111 10.46 -48.63 24.52
CA ASN A 111 10.80 -50.04 24.29
C ASN A 111 11.93 -50.53 25.21
N ALA A 112 12.95 -49.71 25.48
CA ALA A 112 14.02 -50.05 26.43
C ALA A 112 13.51 -50.17 27.88
N ASN A 113 12.51 -49.37 28.26
CA ASN A 113 11.88 -49.43 29.59
C ASN A 113 10.96 -50.65 29.78
N LYS A 114 10.73 -51.46 28.73
CA LYS A 114 10.04 -52.76 28.84
C LYS A 114 10.97 -53.88 29.29
N ASP A 115 12.29 -53.64 29.35
CA ASP A 115 13.23 -54.55 29.98
C ASP A 115 13.13 -54.40 31.51
N PRO A 116 12.67 -55.43 32.25
CA PRO A 116 12.41 -55.34 33.68
C PRO A 116 13.68 -55.07 34.53
N LEU A 117 14.87 -55.25 33.95
CA LEU A 117 16.15 -55.02 34.63
C LEU A 117 16.60 -53.55 34.62
N LEU A 118 16.17 -52.74 33.64
CA LEU A 118 16.52 -51.31 33.57
C LEU A 118 15.63 -50.43 34.44
N ASN A 119 14.39 -50.88 34.69
CA ASN A 119 13.42 -50.17 35.53
C ASN A 119 13.84 -50.13 37.02
N LEU A 120 14.73 -51.03 37.45
CA LEU A 120 15.27 -51.06 38.81
C LEU A 120 16.41 -50.04 39.03
N ILE A 121 17.08 -49.61 37.95
CA ILE A 121 18.22 -48.68 38.03
C ILE A 121 17.74 -47.22 37.96
N TYR A 122 16.68 -46.92 37.20
CA TYR A 122 16.17 -45.55 37.02
C TYR A 122 15.25 -45.04 38.15
N GLN A 123 14.82 -45.90 39.09
CA GLN A 123 13.98 -45.46 40.22
C GLN A 123 14.73 -44.67 41.30
N ASN A 124 16.07 -44.63 41.27
CA ASN A 124 16.85 -44.02 42.33
C ASN A 124 17.47 -42.65 42.00
N ASP A 125 17.54 -42.20 40.74
CA ASP A 125 18.38 -41.04 40.37
C ASP A 125 17.79 -40.05 39.35
N VAL A 126 16.47 -39.98 39.14
CA VAL A 126 15.90 -38.89 38.29
C VAL A 126 15.49 -37.70 39.17
N PRO A 127 16.15 -36.53 39.06
CA PRO A 127 15.72 -35.33 39.78
C PRO A 127 14.33 -34.91 39.28
N LEU A 128 13.44 -34.57 40.21
CA LEU A 128 12.06 -34.07 40.03
C LEU A 128 11.89 -32.84 39.08
N PHE A 129 12.96 -32.37 38.45
CA PHE A 129 12.98 -31.12 37.68
C PHE A 129 12.33 -31.23 36.29
N PHE A 130 12.10 -32.44 35.77
CA PHE A 130 11.58 -32.64 34.40
C PHE A 130 10.06 -32.87 34.30
N GLN A 131 9.32 -32.83 35.41
CA GLN A 131 7.90 -33.20 35.43
C GLN A 131 6.93 -32.04 35.10
N GLN A 132 7.41 -30.89 34.63
CA GLN A 132 6.61 -29.66 34.48
C GLN A 132 6.62 -29.02 33.07
N VAL A 133 7.11 -29.68 32.02
CA VAL A 133 7.23 -29.04 30.69
C VAL A 133 6.06 -29.34 29.74
N ASP A 134 5.08 -30.15 30.15
CA ASP A 134 4.00 -30.59 29.24
C ASP A 134 2.89 -29.55 28.99
N ASP A 135 2.89 -28.40 29.68
CA ASP A 135 1.82 -27.39 29.58
C ASP A 135 2.25 -26.02 28.99
N LEU A 136 3.42 -25.92 28.35
CA LEU A 136 3.75 -24.73 27.56
C LEU A 136 3.03 -24.79 26.21
N GLN A 137 1.72 -24.48 26.24
CA GLN A 137 1.00 -24.02 25.05
C GLN A 137 1.72 -22.79 24.52
N PHE A 138 2.43 -22.98 23.41
CA PHE A 138 3.09 -21.90 22.68
C PHE A 138 1.98 -21.13 21.94
N ASP A 139 1.42 -20.10 22.59
CA ASP A 139 0.42 -19.21 21.99
C ASP A 139 1.07 -18.38 20.87
N THR A 140 1.01 -18.90 19.65
CA THR A 140 1.49 -18.23 18.43
C THR A 140 0.72 -16.92 18.15
N GLU A 141 -0.47 -16.73 18.73
CA GLU A 141 -1.26 -15.51 18.60
C GLU A 141 -0.62 -14.31 19.32
N SER A 142 0.17 -14.53 20.37
CA SER A 142 0.84 -13.46 21.12
C SER A 142 2.04 -12.84 20.38
N LEU A 143 2.65 -13.57 19.44
CA LEU A 143 3.82 -13.11 18.68
C LEU A 143 3.42 -12.20 17.48
N ILE A 144 2.15 -12.22 17.08
CA ILE A 144 1.64 -11.41 15.96
C ILE A 144 1.49 -9.93 16.37
N ILE A 145 1.24 -9.67 17.66
CA ILE A 145 0.94 -8.32 18.15
C ILE A 145 2.21 -7.44 18.24
N THR A 146 3.39 -8.02 18.44
CA THR A 146 4.63 -7.21 18.55
C THR A 146 5.21 -6.75 17.21
N PHE A 147 4.73 -7.28 16.08
CA PHE A 147 5.23 -6.87 14.75
C PHE A 147 4.43 -5.73 14.12
N THR A 148 3.27 -5.35 14.66
CA THR A 148 2.42 -4.29 14.07
C THR A 148 2.79 -2.88 14.53
N ASP A 149 3.58 -2.72 15.59
CA ASP A 149 3.82 -1.40 16.20
C ASP A 149 5.04 -0.65 15.65
N GLU A 150 5.94 -1.29 14.90
CA GLU A 150 7.18 -0.63 14.42
C GLU A 150 7.09 0.02 13.03
N HIS A 151 5.96 -0.09 12.32
CA HIS A 151 5.80 0.48 10.97
C HIS A 151 4.95 1.77 10.89
N SER A 152 4.67 2.42 12.02
CA SER A 152 4.00 3.73 12.10
C SER A 152 4.79 4.91 11.49
N SER A 153 5.92 4.69 10.80
CA SER A 153 6.76 5.75 10.23
C SER A 153 6.39 6.17 8.79
N LEU A 154 5.36 5.56 8.18
CA LEU A 154 4.91 5.91 6.83
C LEU A 154 3.99 7.16 6.78
N ASP A 155 3.40 7.56 7.90
CA ASP A 155 2.51 8.73 7.97
C ASP A 155 3.26 10.07 8.11
N GLU A 156 4.57 10.06 8.38
CA GLU A 156 5.38 11.28 8.53
C GLU A 156 5.83 11.90 7.21
N PHE A 157 5.69 11.19 6.07
CA PHE A 157 6.22 11.69 4.78
C PHE A 157 5.24 12.55 3.98
N ILE A 158 3.96 12.60 4.34
CA ILE A 158 2.99 13.45 3.65
C ILE A 158 3.10 14.93 4.10
N TYR A 159 3.74 15.20 5.25
CA TYR A 159 3.79 16.55 5.83
C TYR A 159 4.90 17.46 5.28
N ASN A 160 5.83 16.96 4.45
CA ASN A 160 6.99 17.73 3.99
C ASN A 160 6.92 18.22 2.53
N CYS A 161 5.78 18.07 1.85
CA CYS A 161 5.62 18.56 0.47
C CYS A 161 5.11 20.01 0.36
N ASP A 162 4.81 20.68 1.46
CA ASP A 162 4.24 22.04 1.48
C ASP A 162 5.25 23.14 1.85
N GLN A 163 6.57 22.85 1.88
CA GLN A 163 7.60 23.83 2.27
C GLN A 163 8.70 24.17 1.24
N GLU A 164 8.56 23.81 -0.04
CA GLU A 164 9.50 24.29 -1.10
C GLU A 164 8.82 24.86 -2.35
#